data_AF-A0A356EKN2-F1
#
_entry.id   AF-A0A356EKN2-F1
#
_cell.length_a   1.000
_cell.length_b   1.000
_cell.length_c   1.000
_cell.angle_alpha   90.00
_cell.angle_beta   90.00
_cell.angle_gamma   90.00
#
_symmetry.space_group_name_H-M   'P 1'
#
loop_
_entity.id
_entity.type
_entity.pdbx_description
1 polymer ?
#
loop_
_entity_poly.entity_id
_entity_poly.type
_entity_poly.pdbx_seq_one_letter_code
_entity_poly.pdbx_strand_id
1 'polypeptide(L)'
;MQLNLVTGWIAILAGLLVGAGIGMFFHREQWLGGYESWRRRMLRLTHVSLVGTGLLNLAFGLSAAALHLDPLPRLGSVLLVVGAVTMPLVCALSAWRGTMRHLFFIPVLSLVIGTVDILYRGLLL
;
A
#
# COMPACT_ATOMS: atom_id res chain seq x y z
N MET A 1 -10.75 -6.62 -12.12
CA MET A 1 -9.47 -7.10 -12.67
C MET A 1 -8.61 -5.91 -13.09
N GLN A 2 -9.02 -5.15 -14.12
CA GLN A 2 -8.25 -4.01 -14.63
C GLN A 2 -7.95 -2.94 -13.56
N LEU A 3 -8.91 -2.66 -12.67
CA LEU A 3 -8.75 -1.65 -11.64
C LEU A 3 -7.59 -1.98 -10.68
N ASN A 4 -7.52 -3.19 -10.13
CA ASN A 4 -6.41 -3.60 -9.25
C ASN A 4 -5.06 -3.63 -9.99
N LEU A 5 -5.04 -4.05 -11.27
CA LEU A 5 -3.81 -4.05 -12.05
C LEU A 5 -3.27 -2.62 -12.27
N VAL A 6 -4.15 -1.70 -12.69
CA VAL A 6 -3.80 -0.29 -12.90
C VAL A 6 -3.39 0.36 -11.58
N THR A 7 -4.16 0.18 -10.51
CA THR A 7 -3.81 0.69 -9.17
C THR A 7 -2.48 0.12 -8.70
N GLY A 8 -2.23 -1.17 -8.91
CA GLY A 8 -0.99 -1.83 -8.52
C GLY A 8 0.24 -1.23 -9.19
N TRP A 9 0.19 -1.05 -10.51
CA TRP A 9 1.29 -0.43 -11.27
C TRP A 9 1.48 1.06 -10.93
N ILE A 10 0.40 1.81 -10.77
CA ILE A 10 0.47 3.22 -10.35
C ILE A 10 1.12 3.32 -8.96
N ALA A 11 0.73 2.47 -8.02
CA ALA A 11 1.28 2.46 -6.67
C ALA A 11 2.77 2.08 -6.66
N ILE A 12 3.18 1.11 -7.46
CA ILE A 12 4.59 0.74 -7.62
C ILE A 12 5.39 1.90 -8.22
N LEU A 13 4.91 2.52 -9.30
CA LEU A 13 5.57 3.66 -9.92
C LEU A 13 5.72 4.82 -8.93
N ALA A 14 4.64 5.17 -8.23
CA ALA A 14 4.66 6.19 -7.18
C ALA A 14 5.65 5.84 -6.07
N GLY A 15 5.70 4.57 -5.66
CA GLY A 15 6.70 4.04 -4.73
C GLY A 15 8.11 4.32 -5.23
N LEU A 16 8.47 3.85 -6.42
CA LEU A 16 9.80 4.05 -6.99
C LEU A 16 10.20 5.53 -7.06
N LEU A 17 9.28 6.42 -7.46
CA LEU A 17 9.52 7.87 -7.49
C LEU A 17 9.74 8.47 -6.10
N VAL A 18 8.93 8.07 -5.11
CA VAL A 18 9.08 8.51 -3.73
C VAL A 18 10.38 7.98 -3.12
N GLY A 19 10.73 6.72 -3.39
CA GLY A 19 11.97 6.08 -2.95
C GLY A 19 13.20 6.78 -3.54
N ALA A 20 13.19 7.06 -4.84
CA ALA A 20 14.24 7.82 -5.52
C ALA A 20 14.36 9.24 -4.93
N GLY A 21 13.21 9.91 -4.73
CA GLY A 21 13.16 11.23 -4.09
C GLY A 21 13.79 11.24 -2.70
N ILE A 22 13.48 10.25 -1.86
CA ILE A 22 14.06 10.12 -0.52
C ILE A 22 15.56 9.76 -0.59
N GLY A 23 15.95 8.90 -1.54
CA GLY A 23 17.32 8.42 -1.72
C GLY A 23 18.31 9.50 -2.18
N MET A 24 17.87 10.43 -3.04
CA MET A 24 18.73 11.52 -3.54
C MET A 24 19.23 12.46 -2.43
N PHE A 25 18.50 12.59 -1.32
CA PHE A 25 18.90 13.44 -0.19
C PHE A 25 19.64 12.68 0.93
N PHE A 26 20.07 11.43 0.67
CA PHE A 26 20.77 10.60 1.66
C PHE A 26 22.10 11.22 2.13
N HIS A 27 22.80 11.95 1.25
CA HIS A 27 24.09 12.56 1.56
C HIS A 27 24.03 13.65 2.65
N ARG A 28 22.84 14.20 2.96
CA ARG A 28 22.67 15.19 4.03
C ARG A 28 22.29 14.49 5.34
N GLU A 29 23.23 14.41 6.28
CA GLU A 29 23.03 13.74 7.58
C GLU A 29 21.87 14.35 8.39
N GLN A 30 21.69 15.67 8.34
CA GLN A 30 20.62 16.40 9.05
C GLN A 30 19.27 16.44 8.32
N TRP A 31 19.16 15.88 7.10
CA TRP A 31 17.94 15.99 6.32
C TRP A 31 16.75 15.34 7.05
N LEU A 32 15.67 16.12 7.21
CA LEU A 32 14.46 15.80 7.98
C LEU A 32 14.64 15.59 9.49
N GLY A 33 15.74 16.10 10.07
CA GLY A 33 16.02 16.02 11.51
C GLY A 33 16.91 14.84 11.92
N GLY A 34 17.64 14.26 10.97
CA GLY A 34 18.57 13.15 11.22
C GLY A 34 18.04 11.79 10.77
N TYR A 35 18.92 10.80 10.66
CA TYR A 35 18.57 9.43 10.21
C TYR A 35 17.53 8.73 11.09
N GLU A 36 17.63 8.91 12.41
CA GLU A 36 16.69 8.35 13.40
C GLU A 36 15.43 9.18 13.60
N SER A 37 15.25 10.27 12.84
CA SER A 37 14.05 11.09 12.96
C SER A 37 12.80 10.30 12.60
N TRP A 38 11.76 10.51 13.40
CA TRP A 38 10.41 9.97 13.18
C TRP A 38 9.94 10.20 11.73
N ARG A 39 10.24 11.38 11.19
CA ARG A 39 9.89 11.80 9.82
C ARG A 39 10.53 10.90 8.76
N ARG A 40 11.84 10.65 8.81
CA ARG A 40 12.51 9.74 7.87
C ARG A 40 12.00 8.32 8.00
N ARG A 41 11.72 7.85 9.22
CA ARG A 41 11.17 6.51 9.44
C ARG A 41 9.78 6.36 8.80
N MET A 42 8.89 7.33 8.99
CA MET A 42 7.55 7.30 8.41
C MET A 42 7.56 7.46 6.88
N LEU A 43 8.42 8.31 6.31
CA LEU A 43 8.54 8.45 4.86
C LEU A 43 9.10 7.19 4.19
N ARG A 44 10.05 6.49 4.83
CA ARG A 44 10.48 5.16 4.37
C ARG A 44 9.32 4.16 4.40
N LEU A 45 8.49 4.20 5.45
CA LEU A 45 7.30 3.35 5.53
C LEU A 45 6.26 3.69 4.45
N THR A 46 6.05 4.98 4.13
CA THR A 46 5.22 5.41 3.00
C THR A 46 5.70 4.79 1.69
N HIS A 47 6.99 4.94 1.39
CA HIS A 47 7.61 4.33 0.20
C HIS A 47 7.38 2.82 0.12
N VAL A 48 7.72 2.09 1.19
CA VAL A 48 7.57 0.63 1.23
C VAL A 48 6.10 0.22 1.13
N SER A 49 5.19 0.97 1.76
CA SER A 49 3.76 0.70 1.69
C SER A 49 3.19 0.90 0.28
N LEU A 50 3.66 1.88 -0.49
CA LEU A 50 3.26 2.06 -1.90
C LEU A 50 3.62 0.85 -2.74
N VAL A 51 4.87 0.38 -2.62
CA VAL A 51 5.34 -0.79 -3.39
C VAL A 51 4.64 -2.07 -2.91
N GLY A 52 4.57 -2.30 -1.60
CA GLY A 52 3.97 -3.50 -1.03
C GLY A 52 2.47 -3.63 -1.31
N THR A 53 1.70 -2.55 -1.14
CA THR A 53 0.26 -2.56 -1.47
C THR A 53 0.00 -2.58 -2.98
N GLY A 54 0.91 -2.01 -3.77
CA GLY A 54 0.88 -2.12 -5.22
C GLY A 54 1.06 -3.56 -5.70
N LEU A 55 2.07 -4.26 -5.16
CA LEU A 55 2.30 -5.69 -5.42
C LEU A 55 1.11 -6.55 -4.97
N LEU A 56 0.50 -6.24 -3.82
CA LEU A 56 -0.68 -6.97 -3.35
C LEU A 56 -1.87 -6.83 -4.30
N ASN A 57 -2.07 -5.65 -4.89
CA ASN A 57 -3.11 -5.42 -5.89
C ASN A 57 -2.82 -6.14 -7.22
N LEU A 58 -1.56 -6.18 -7.66
CA LEU A 58 -1.16 -6.98 -8.81
C LEU A 58 -1.38 -8.47 -8.56
N ALA A 59 -0.96 -8.97 -7.39
CA ALA A 59 -1.14 -10.34 -6.98
C ALA A 59 -2.62 -10.73 -6.93
N PHE A 60 -3.50 -9.86 -6.43
CA PHE A 60 -4.95 -10.06 -6.47
C PHE A 60 -5.47 -10.18 -7.91
N GLY A 61 -5.06 -9.27 -8.81
CA GLY A 61 -5.45 -9.32 -10.21
C GLY A 61 -5.00 -10.61 -10.91
N LEU A 62 -3.75 -11.02 -10.70
CA LEU A 62 -3.21 -12.25 -11.27
C LEU A 62 -3.84 -13.51 -10.67
N SER A 63 -4.06 -13.52 -9.35
CA SER A 63 -4.67 -14.66 -8.65
C SER A 63 -6.12 -14.85 -9.07
N ALA A 64 -6.88 -13.76 -9.21
CA ALA A 64 -8.25 -13.83 -9.69
C ALA A 64 -8.35 -14.33 -11.14
N ALA A 65 -7.38 -13.97 -12.00
CA ALA A 65 -7.29 -14.51 -13.35
C ALA A 65 -6.91 -16.00 -13.35
N ALA A 66 -5.93 -16.40 -12.54
CA ALA A 66 -5.48 -17.79 -12.45
C ALA A 66 -6.58 -18.73 -11.91
N LEU A 67 -7.36 -18.27 -10.94
CA LEU A 67 -8.43 -19.04 -10.30
C LEU A 67 -9.76 -18.98 -11.07
N HIS A 68 -9.82 -18.30 -12.23
CA HIS A 68 -11.02 -18.14 -13.06
C HIS A 68 -12.26 -17.72 -12.25
N LEU A 69 -12.07 -16.79 -11.30
CA LEU A 69 -13.13 -16.36 -10.38
C LEU A 69 -14.16 -15.50 -11.10
N ASP A 70 -15.23 -16.14 -11.57
CA ASP A 70 -16.44 -15.50 -12.09
C ASP A 70 -17.65 -15.79 -11.19
N PRO A 71 -18.24 -14.77 -10.54
CA PRO A 71 -17.91 -13.35 -10.60
C PRO A 71 -16.73 -12.94 -9.71
N LEU A 72 -15.98 -11.93 -10.17
CA LEU A 72 -14.85 -11.35 -9.44
C LEU A 72 -15.27 -10.81 -8.06
N PRO A 73 -14.49 -11.07 -6.98
CA PRO A 73 -14.74 -10.50 -5.66
C PRO A 73 -14.67 -8.96 -5.67
N ARG A 74 -15.83 -8.30 -5.76
CA ARG A 74 -15.93 -6.83 -5.76
C ARG A 74 -15.47 -6.22 -4.43
N LEU A 75 -15.81 -6.87 -3.32
CA LEU A 75 -15.41 -6.42 -1.99
C LEU A 75 -13.89 -6.47 -1.82
N GLY A 76 -13.25 -7.62 -2.07
CA GLY A 76 -11.80 -7.74 -2.02
C GLY A 76 -11.08 -6.77 -2.95
N SER A 77 -11.58 -6.62 -4.19
CA SER A 77 -11.03 -5.69 -5.18
C SER A 77 -11.01 -4.24 -4.67
N VAL A 78 -12.14 -3.74 -4.14
CA VAL A 78 -12.26 -2.37 -3.65
C VAL A 78 -11.44 -2.16 -2.38
N LEU A 79 -11.50 -3.10 -1.43
CA LEU A 79 -10.80 -2.97 -0.15
C LEU A 79 -9.28 -2.95 -0.30
N LEU A 80 -8.74 -3.74 -1.24
CA LEU A 80 -7.30 -3.71 -1.54
C LEU A 80 -6.86 -2.39 -2.20
N VAL A 81 -7.72 -1.78 -3.01
CA VAL A 81 -7.45 -0.46 -3.62
C VAL A 81 -7.53 0.63 -2.57
N VAL A 82 -8.55 0.61 -1.71
CA VAL A 82 -8.67 1.51 -0.57
C VAL A 82 -7.43 1.38 0.32
N GLY A 83 -6.99 0.16 0.62
CA GLY A 83 -5.75 -0.10 1.35
C GLY A 83 -4.53 0.52 0.66
N ALA A 84 -4.37 0.34 -0.65
CA ALA A 84 -3.23 0.89 -1.40
C ALA A 84 -3.15 2.42 -1.41
N VAL A 85 -4.28 3.11 -1.28
CA VAL A 85 -4.31 4.58 -1.20
C VAL A 85 -4.18 5.04 0.25
N THR A 86 -4.93 4.43 1.17
CA THR A 86 -5.01 4.89 2.56
C THR A 86 -3.74 4.59 3.36
N MET A 87 -3.05 3.47 3.12
CA MET A 87 -1.80 3.15 3.84
C MET A 87 -0.72 4.22 3.65
N PRO A 88 -0.31 4.54 2.40
CA PRO A 88 0.76 5.51 2.19
C PRO A 88 0.35 6.93 2.60
N LEU A 89 -0.93 7.30 2.45
CA LEU A 89 -1.44 8.58 2.92
C LEU A 89 -1.35 8.71 4.43
N VAL A 90 -1.79 7.71 5.19
CA VAL A 90 -1.73 7.73 6.66
C VAL A 90 -0.27 7.71 7.13
N CYS A 91 0.61 6.93 6.50
CA CYS A 91 2.05 6.93 6.78
C CYS A 91 2.67 8.31 6.53
N ALA A 92 2.36 8.94 5.40
CA ALA A 92 2.89 10.25 5.04
C ALA A 92 2.38 11.32 6.01
N LEU A 93 1.07 11.39 6.25
CA LEU A 93 0.47 12.34 7.20
C LEU A 93 1.01 12.16 8.62
N SER A 94 1.26 10.92 9.04
CA SER A 94 1.86 10.60 10.35
C SER A 94 3.29 11.10 10.48
N ALA A 95 4.01 11.32 9.38
CA ALA A 95 5.34 11.94 9.42
C ALA A 95 5.26 13.39 9.92
N TRP A 96 4.22 14.13 9.56
CA TRP A 96 4.03 15.53 9.99
C TRP A 96 3.17 15.68 11.25
N ARG A 97 2.17 14.81 11.45
CA ARG A 97 1.25 14.85 12.60
C ARG A 97 1.20 13.50 13.31
N GLY A 98 1.87 13.39 14.45
CA GLY A 98 1.95 12.15 15.23
C GLY A 98 0.59 11.55 15.63
N THR A 99 -0.46 12.38 15.78
CA THR A 99 -1.82 11.93 16.10
C THR A 99 -2.45 11.09 14.98
N MET A 100 -2.04 11.27 13.72
CA MET A 100 -2.59 10.52 12.59
C MET A 100 -2.19 9.04 12.60
N ARG A 101 -1.28 8.63 13.50
CA ARG A 101 -0.96 7.22 13.74
C ARG A 101 -2.19 6.39 14.14
N HIS A 102 -3.17 7.02 14.76
CA HIS A 102 -4.38 6.31 15.18
C HIS A 102 -5.27 5.93 13.99
N LEU A 103 -5.04 6.47 12.78
CA LEU A 103 -5.82 6.10 11.59
C LEU A 103 -5.30 4.83 10.90
N PHE A 104 -4.19 4.24 11.37
CA PHE A 104 -3.62 3.01 10.78
C PHE A 104 -4.59 1.82 10.78
N PHE A 105 -5.61 1.80 11.64
CA PHE A 105 -6.60 0.72 11.61
C PHE A 105 -7.39 0.68 10.30
N ILE A 106 -7.64 1.82 9.66
CA ILE A 106 -8.43 1.90 8.43
C ILE A 106 -7.77 1.12 7.28
N PRO A 107 -6.52 1.43 6.88
CA PRO A 107 -5.85 0.68 5.82
C PRO A 107 -5.61 -0.78 6.22
N VAL A 108 -5.27 -1.05 7.48
CA VAL A 108 -4.98 -2.42 7.94
C VAL A 108 -6.23 -3.29 7.84
N LEU A 109 -7.37 -2.83 8.35
CA LEU A 109 -8.64 -3.58 8.26
C LEU A 109 -9.05 -3.77 6.79
N SER A 110 -8.87 -2.76 5.95
CA SER A 110 -9.19 -2.87 4.52
C SER A 110 -8.35 -3.96 3.84
N LEU A 111 -7.03 -3.98 4.08
CA LEU A 111 -6.15 -4.99 3.52
C LEU A 111 -6.47 -6.39 4.05
N VAL A 112 -6.67 -6.54 5.37
CA VAL A 112 -7.00 -7.83 6.00
C VAL A 112 -8.31 -8.39 5.45
N ILE A 113 -9.39 -7.60 5.45
CA ILE A 113 -10.69 -8.05 4.95
C ILE A 113 -10.60 -8.36 3.45
N GLY A 114 -9.88 -7.56 2.68
CA GLY A 114 -9.69 -7.80 1.26
C GLY A 114 -8.92 -9.08 0.94
N THR A 115 -7.88 -9.40 1.73
CA THR A 115 -7.12 -10.65 1.61
C THR A 115 -7.96 -11.86 2.07
N VAL A 116 -8.77 -11.72 3.11
CA VAL A 116 -9.66 -12.79 3.57
C VAL A 116 -10.72 -13.12 2.52
N ASP A 117 -11.29 -12.12 1.84
CA ASP A 117 -12.30 -12.34 0.79
C ASP A 117 -11.74 -13.16 -0.40
N ILE A 118 -10.51 -12.86 -0.85
CA ILE A 118 -9.87 -13.67 -1.91
C ILE A 118 -9.48 -15.07 -1.41
N LEU A 119 -9.03 -15.21 -0.16
CA LEU A 119 -8.68 -16.52 0.39
C LEU A 119 -9.92 -17.42 0.48
N TYR A 120 -11.04 -16.87 0.96
CA TYR A 120 -12.28 -17.61 1.08
C TYR A 120 -12.88 -17.99 -0.28
N ARG A 121 -12.88 -17.06 -1.24
CA ARG A 121 -13.46 -17.31 -2.57
C ARG A 121 -12.56 -18.06 -3.54
N GLY A 122 -11.26 -17.99 -3.35
CA GLY A 122 -10.27 -18.56 -4.26
C GLY A 122 -9.74 -19.92 -3.85
N LEU A 123 -9.73 -20.23 -2.55
CA LEU A 123 -9.14 -21.46 -2.03
C LEU A 123 -10.14 -22.38 -1.33
N LEU A 124 -11.23 -21.83 -0.77
CA LEU A 124 -12.21 -22.59 0.02
C LEU A 124 -13.54 -22.83 -0.70
N LEU A 125 -13.79 -22.14 -1.82
CA LEU A 125 -14.95 -22.29 -2.70
C LEU A 125 -14.48 -22.80 -4.06
#